data_AF-A0A6P0RYM3-F1
#
_entry.id   AF-A0A6P0RYM3-F1
#
_cell.length_a   1.000
_cell.length_b   1.000
_cell.length_c   1.000
_cell.angle_alpha   90.00
_cell.angle_beta   90.00
_cell.angle_gamma   90.00
#
_symmetry.space_group_name_H-M   'P 1'
#
loop_
_entity.id
_entity.type
_entity.pdbx_description
1 polymer ?
#
loop_
_entity_poly.entity_id
_entity_poly.type
_entity_poly.pdbx_seq_one_letter_code
_entity_poly.pdbx_strand_id
1 'polypeptide(L)'
;MYTVVSTPTSTPLHSRDWTILRFRLCSPKPRLTNNVHLIRAFQMPIAEEGNIEIVLTDDYLHPELRKINQNNYQRSRPWMLVKPTGTSLWIGPIFQPPQTGCWSCLAQRLRGNRPIEGFINRHRNTSSLLTPPLASLPLTQQTALTMAAIELLKWIVQLERQFLSGVLITHNTLTLETSHHGLSKRPQCSCCGILKPEQRQPLPVVLGSRKKKFIADGGHRCLSPEETWERYRYHISPITGVVRELGKTSRNTNGLTPTYVAKHDFAWVFDELNFLKQNLGGRSAGKGKTEAQARASAFCEAIERYSGVFQGDEYRIKSSYQQLGYRAIHPNHCLNFSQKQYENRREWNAQCGSFFQRVPEPFDEAREIEWTPVWSLTYQEFKYLPTAYCYFGYPPQQMGRWGDGEMGG
;
A
#
# COMPACT_ATOMS: atom_id res chain seq x y z
N MET A 1 -34.46 29.71 43.91
CA MET A 1 -33.19 29.70 44.65
C MET A 1 -32.85 28.26 44.96
N TYR A 2 -31.92 27.66 44.22
CA TYR A 2 -31.34 26.37 44.59
C TYR A 2 -29.83 26.49 44.49
N THR A 3 -29.20 26.12 45.58
CA THR A 3 -27.87 26.47 46.06
C THR A 3 -26.79 25.72 45.28
N VAL A 4 -25.80 26.44 44.77
CA VAL A 4 -24.57 25.89 44.21
C VAL A 4 -23.71 25.40 45.38
N VAL A 5 -23.54 24.09 45.50
CA VAL A 5 -22.59 23.49 46.46
C VAL A 5 -21.21 23.52 45.82
N SER A 6 -20.32 24.30 46.42
CA SER A 6 -18.90 24.43 46.10
C SER A 6 -18.12 23.15 46.45
N THR A 7 -17.43 22.61 45.44
CA THR A 7 -16.17 21.83 45.42
C THR A 7 -15.74 20.99 46.62
N PRO A 8 -15.14 19.81 46.35
CA PRO A 8 -13.85 19.44 46.92
C PRO A 8 -12.76 19.66 45.87
N THR A 9 -11.81 20.50 46.25
CA THR A 9 -10.46 20.64 45.68
C THR A 9 -9.84 19.27 45.40
N SER A 10 -9.70 18.91 44.13
CA SER A 10 -8.81 17.81 43.74
C SER A 10 -7.37 18.29 43.85
N THR A 11 -6.62 17.58 44.68
CA THR A 11 -5.18 17.71 44.89
C THR A 11 -4.45 17.70 43.54
N PRO A 12 -3.51 18.63 43.28
CA PRO A 12 -2.78 18.64 42.03
C PRO A 12 -1.89 17.39 41.94
N LEU A 13 -2.01 16.68 40.81
CA LEU A 13 -1.03 15.71 40.33
C LEU A 13 0.33 16.42 40.23
N HIS A 14 1.11 16.40 41.30
CA HIS A 14 2.45 16.99 41.32
C HIS A 14 3.39 16.21 40.38
N SER A 15 4.12 16.98 39.58
CA SER A 15 5.17 16.59 38.61
C SER A 15 4.70 15.85 37.35
N ARG A 16 4.07 16.59 36.43
CA ARG A 16 3.94 16.15 35.03
C ARG A 16 4.45 17.27 34.14
N ASP A 17 5.50 17.00 33.36
CA ASP A 17 5.78 17.75 32.15
C ASP A 17 4.50 17.75 31.32
N TRP A 18 3.81 18.88 31.26
CA TRP A 18 2.59 18.99 30.47
C TRP A 18 2.97 18.72 29.01
N THR A 19 2.38 17.69 28.40
CA THR A 19 2.54 17.47 26.96
C THR A 19 1.95 18.68 26.24
N ILE A 20 2.81 19.48 25.62
CA ILE A 20 2.39 20.64 24.84
C ILE A 20 2.04 20.16 23.43
N LEU A 21 0.86 20.55 22.95
CA LEU A 21 0.39 20.22 21.61
C LEU A 21 0.83 21.30 20.63
N ARG A 22 1.43 20.89 19.50
CA ARG A 22 1.56 21.74 18.31
C ARG A 22 0.40 21.43 17.38
N PHE A 23 -0.37 22.44 16.97
CA PHE A 23 -1.50 22.23 16.07
C PHE A 23 -1.21 22.79 14.68
N ARG A 24 -1.55 22.03 13.63
CA ARG A 24 -1.37 22.46 12.24
C ARG A 24 -2.58 22.09 11.38
N LEU A 25 -3.00 23.03 10.54
CA LEU A 25 -3.99 22.80 9.50
C LEU A 25 -3.27 22.61 8.16
N CYS A 26 -3.66 21.57 7.44
CA CYS A 26 -3.13 21.19 6.14
C CYS A 26 -4.31 21.09 5.17
N SER A 27 -4.88 22.25 4.81
CA SER A 27 -5.91 22.35 3.77
C SER A 27 -5.90 23.72 3.11
N PRO A 28 -6.01 23.80 1.77
CA PRO A 28 -6.13 25.06 1.05
C PRO A 28 -7.57 25.61 1.09
N LYS A 29 -8.53 24.90 1.70
CA LYS A 29 -9.97 25.22 1.65
C LYS A 29 -10.46 25.83 2.97
N PRO A 30 -11.39 26.81 2.91
CA PRO A 30 -11.95 27.51 4.08
C PRO A 30 -12.90 26.64 4.95
N ARG A 31 -12.85 25.30 4.84
CA ARG A 31 -13.74 24.39 5.59
C ARG A 31 -13.18 23.97 6.94
N LEU A 32 -11.88 24.18 7.16
CA LEU A 32 -11.18 23.91 8.42
C LEU A 32 -10.87 25.21 9.20
N THR A 33 -11.27 26.38 8.69
CA THR A 33 -10.79 27.70 9.17
C THR A 33 -11.52 28.26 10.41
N ASN A 34 -12.53 27.58 10.96
CA ASN A 34 -13.11 27.97 12.26
C ASN A 34 -12.36 27.27 13.41
N ASN A 35 -11.16 27.79 13.69
CA ASN A 35 -10.11 27.13 14.50
C ASN A 35 -10.44 26.97 15.99
N VAL A 36 -11.31 27.82 16.55
CA VAL A 36 -11.49 27.93 18.02
C VAL A 36 -12.22 26.72 18.61
N HIS A 37 -13.21 26.15 17.92
CA HIS A 37 -13.93 24.97 18.40
C HIS A 37 -13.09 23.69 18.26
N LEU A 38 -12.25 23.61 17.22
CA LEU A 38 -11.42 22.44 16.93
C LEU A 38 -10.39 22.18 18.05
N ILE A 39 -9.85 23.27 18.61
CA ILE A 39 -8.86 23.28 19.67
C ILE A 39 -9.46 22.92 21.04
N ARG A 40 -10.69 23.37 21.32
CA ARG A 40 -11.35 23.14 22.62
C ARG A 40 -11.56 21.66 22.95
N ALA A 41 -11.71 20.80 21.94
CA ALA A 41 -11.90 19.37 22.15
C ALA A 41 -10.71 18.69 22.85
N PHE A 42 -9.50 19.21 22.67
CA PHE A 42 -8.28 18.61 23.22
C PHE A 42 -8.02 19.01 24.68
N GLN A 43 -8.58 20.12 25.18
CA GLN A 43 -8.44 20.59 26.57
C GLN A 43 -7.00 20.56 27.13
N MET A 44 -6.01 20.80 26.26
CA MET A 44 -4.58 20.67 26.55
C MET A 44 -3.83 21.95 26.12
N PRO A 45 -2.68 22.27 26.74
CA PRO A 45 -1.89 23.44 26.36
C PRO A 45 -1.37 23.31 24.93
N ILE A 46 -1.59 24.37 24.13
CA ILE A 46 -1.13 24.47 22.74
C ILE A 46 -0.07 25.55 22.67
N ALA A 47 1.03 25.26 21.98
CA ALA A 47 2.05 26.25 21.66
C ALA A 47 2.60 26.04 20.24
N GLU A 48 3.42 26.98 19.78
CA GLU A 48 4.11 26.85 18.49
C GLU A 48 5.08 25.66 18.50
N GLU A 49 5.73 25.40 19.63
CA GLU A 49 6.56 24.21 19.83
C GLU A 49 5.89 23.29 20.85
N GLY A 50 5.76 22.01 20.51
CA GLY A 50 5.09 21.02 21.33
C GLY A 50 5.74 19.64 21.21
N ASN A 51 5.54 18.81 22.23
CA ASN A 51 6.07 17.44 22.30
C ASN A 51 5.41 16.53 21.26
N ILE A 52 4.16 16.82 20.87
CA ILE A 52 3.44 16.12 19.81
C ILE A 52 2.76 17.12 18.87
N GLU A 53 2.76 16.83 17.58
CA GLU A 53 2.05 17.65 16.57
C GLU A 53 0.74 16.99 16.13
N ILE A 54 -0.37 17.72 16.11
CA ILE A 54 -1.66 17.29 15.55
C ILE A 54 -1.86 18.00 14.23
N VAL A 55 -2.07 17.23 13.17
CA VAL A 55 -2.27 17.73 11.82
C VAL A 55 -3.67 17.40 11.36
N LEU A 56 -4.49 18.42 11.10
CA LEU A 56 -5.77 18.22 10.43
C LEU A 56 -5.59 18.38 8.93
N THR A 57 -6.17 17.48 8.16
CA THR A 57 -6.15 17.55 6.69
C THR A 57 -7.51 17.16 6.11
N ASP A 58 -7.76 17.55 4.87
CA ASP A 58 -8.89 17.07 4.08
C ASP A 58 -8.54 15.82 3.26
N ASP A 59 -7.25 15.52 3.05
CA ASP A 59 -6.80 14.32 2.35
C ASP A 59 -5.43 13.84 2.87
N TYR A 60 -5.31 12.55 3.17
CA TYR A 60 -4.06 11.95 3.67
C TYR A 60 -2.95 11.86 2.61
N LEU A 61 -3.23 12.17 1.35
CA LEU A 61 -2.24 12.35 0.28
C LEU A 61 -1.87 13.81 0.02
N HIS A 62 -2.31 14.76 0.87
CA HIS A 62 -1.99 16.17 0.70
C HIS A 62 -0.47 16.41 0.59
N PRO A 63 0.04 17.13 -0.43
CA PRO A 63 1.48 17.23 -0.71
C PRO A 63 2.33 17.77 0.44
N GLU A 64 1.80 18.70 1.25
CA GLU A 64 2.51 19.28 2.39
C GLU A 64 2.83 18.27 3.49
N LEU A 65 2.06 17.18 3.59
CA LEU A 65 2.29 16.11 4.59
C LEU A 65 3.67 15.47 4.40
N ARG A 66 4.24 15.50 3.18
CA ARG A 66 5.61 15.04 2.94
C ARG A 66 6.63 15.88 3.71
N LYS A 67 6.49 17.21 3.69
CA LYS A 67 7.38 18.14 4.40
C LYS A 67 7.22 18.02 5.91
N ILE A 68 5.97 17.92 6.38
CA ILE A 68 5.67 17.71 7.81
C ILE A 68 6.29 16.41 8.31
N ASN A 69 6.13 15.32 7.56
CA ASN A 69 6.72 14.03 7.88
C ASN A 69 8.25 14.09 7.98
N GLN A 70 8.92 14.77 7.04
CA GLN A 70 10.38 14.93 7.07
C GLN A 70 10.84 15.71 8.30
N ASN A 71 10.18 16.83 8.61
CA ASN A 71 10.50 17.66 9.77
C ASN A 71 10.31 16.89 11.09
N ASN A 72 9.18 16.22 11.26
CA ASN A 72 8.88 15.44 12.47
C ASN A 72 9.81 14.24 12.62
N TYR A 73 10.19 13.59 11.52
CA TYR A 73 11.16 12.49 11.56
C TYR A 73 12.55 12.99 12.01
N GLN A 74 13.04 14.10 11.44
CA GLN A 74 14.32 14.70 11.81
C GLN A 74 14.37 15.14 13.29
N ARG A 75 13.24 15.65 13.81
CA ARG A 75 13.12 16.08 15.21
C ARG A 75 12.74 14.94 16.17
N SER A 76 12.58 13.72 15.67
CA SER A 76 12.02 12.58 16.42
C SER A 76 10.72 12.92 17.16
N ARG A 77 9.90 13.80 16.58
CA ARG A 77 8.67 14.30 17.17
C ARG A 77 7.49 13.41 16.75
N PRO A 78 6.75 12.81 17.70
CA PRO A 78 5.50 12.13 17.40
C PRO A 78 4.47 13.10 16.82
N TRP A 79 3.61 12.60 15.94
CA TRP A 79 2.53 13.41 15.40
C TRP A 79 1.32 12.58 14.97
N MET A 80 0.14 13.16 15.08
CA MET A 80 -1.14 12.53 14.76
C MET A 80 -1.77 13.20 13.53
N LEU A 81 -2.27 12.40 12.61
CA LEU A 81 -3.03 12.88 11.45
C LEU A 81 -4.52 12.68 11.68
N VAL A 82 -5.36 13.63 11.26
CA VAL A 82 -6.82 13.55 11.41
C VAL A 82 -7.50 14.14 10.17
N LYS A 83 -8.50 13.45 9.63
CA LYS A 83 -9.41 13.96 8.59
C LYS A 83 -10.79 14.10 9.19
N PRO A 84 -11.17 15.29 9.69
CA PRO A 84 -12.48 15.50 10.32
C PRO A 84 -13.59 15.79 9.30
N THR A 85 -13.29 15.82 8.00
CA THR A 85 -14.21 16.21 6.94
C THR A 85 -14.68 15.04 6.09
N GLY A 86 -15.88 15.18 5.50
CA GLY A 86 -16.52 14.17 4.66
C GLY A 86 -17.32 13.12 5.45
N THR A 87 -17.82 12.11 4.75
CA THR A 87 -18.66 11.02 5.33
C THR A 87 -17.86 9.92 6.01
N SER A 88 -16.56 9.86 5.78
CA SER A 88 -15.64 8.94 6.44
C SER A 88 -14.61 9.78 7.19
N LEU A 89 -14.68 9.75 8.52
CA LEU A 89 -13.77 10.45 9.44
C LEU A 89 -12.53 9.57 9.66
N TRP A 90 -11.34 10.15 9.60
CA TRP A 90 -10.10 9.40 9.75
C TRP A 90 -9.33 9.90 10.96
N ILE A 91 -9.02 9.00 11.89
CA ILE A 91 -8.37 9.31 13.17
C ILE A 91 -7.05 8.52 13.26
N GLY A 92 -5.93 9.23 13.34
CA GLY A 92 -4.59 8.63 13.36
C GLY A 92 -4.03 8.39 11.96
N PRO A 93 -2.97 7.59 11.81
CA PRO A 93 -2.21 7.01 12.92
C PRO A 93 -1.46 8.09 13.70
N ILE A 94 -1.10 7.75 14.93
CA ILE A 94 -0.01 8.44 15.60
C ILE A 94 1.28 7.86 15.00
N PHE A 95 2.02 8.71 14.31
CA PHE A 95 3.36 8.41 13.82
C PHE A 95 4.34 8.68 14.96
N GLN A 96 5.09 7.66 15.35
CA GLN A 96 6.11 7.75 16.39
C GLN A 96 7.47 7.36 15.78
N PRO A 97 8.30 8.33 15.37
CA PRO A 97 9.64 8.06 14.87
C PRO A 97 10.60 7.64 16.00
N PRO A 98 11.44 6.61 15.81
CA PRO A 98 11.55 5.73 14.65
C PRO A 98 10.70 4.44 14.76
N GLN A 99 9.81 4.30 15.74
CA GLN A 99 9.11 3.04 16.05
C GLN A 99 8.09 2.64 14.97
N THR A 100 7.19 3.54 14.56
CA THR A 100 6.12 3.23 13.60
C THR A 100 6.57 3.40 12.14
N GLY A 101 5.69 3.03 11.20
CA GLY A 101 5.79 3.53 9.82
C GLY A 101 5.67 5.06 9.80
N CYS A 102 6.27 5.72 8.80
CA CYS A 102 6.11 7.16 8.58
C CYS A 102 4.98 7.44 7.58
N TRP A 103 4.64 8.72 7.34
CA TRP A 103 3.63 9.08 6.34
C TRP A 103 3.96 8.54 4.95
N SER A 104 5.24 8.49 4.54
CA SER A 104 5.61 7.92 3.24
C SER A 104 5.33 6.41 3.14
N CYS A 105 5.30 5.69 4.27
CA CYS A 105 4.82 4.30 4.29
C CYS A 105 3.32 4.25 4.01
N LEU A 106 2.54 5.10 4.67
CA LEU A 106 1.09 5.20 4.50
C LEU A 106 0.72 5.65 3.08
N ALA A 107 1.34 6.72 2.60
CA ALA A 107 1.05 7.32 1.31
C ALA A 107 1.32 6.37 0.14
N GLN A 108 2.33 5.48 0.24
CA GLN A 108 2.54 4.47 -0.80
C GLN A 108 1.36 3.49 -0.88
N ARG A 109 0.85 3.00 0.26
CA ARG A 109 -0.29 2.09 0.30
C ARG A 109 -1.58 2.76 -0.13
N LEU A 110 -1.80 3.98 0.37
CA LEU A 110 -2.99 4.76 0.06
C LEU A 110 -3.10 5.10 -1.44
N ARG A 111 -1.98 5.39 -2.12
CA ARG A 111 -1.98 5.60 -3.59
C ARG A 111 -2.41 4.36 -4.35
N GLY A 112 -1.89 3.18 -4.00
CA GLY A 112 -2.31 1.92 -4.62
C GLY A 112 -3.77 1.56 -4.34
N ASN A 113 -4.29 2.01 -3.20
CA ASN A 113 -5.68 1.80 -2.83
C ASN A 113 -6.65 2.86 -3.40
N ARG A 114 -6.17 3.79 -4.23
CA ARG A 114 -6.97 4.81 -4.94
C ARG A 114 -6.81 4.71 -6.45
N PRO A 115 -7.13 3.56 -7.07
CA PRO A 115 -6.86 3.34 -8.49
C PRO A 115 -7.62 4.30 -9.42
N ILE A 116 -8.85 4.69 -9.05
CA ILE A 116 -9.64 5.63 -9.86
C ILE A 116 -8.99 7.01 -9.88
N GLU A 117 -8.60 7.53 -8.72
CA GLU A 117 -7.93 8.83 -8.61
C GLU A 117 -6.59 8.81 -9.35
N GLY A 118 -5.82 7.73 -9.19
CA GLY A 118 -4.57 7.53 -9.91
C GLY A 118 -4.75 7.55 -11.43
N PHE A 119 -5.79 6.86 -11.93
CA PHE A 119 -6.13 6.83 -13.36
C PHE A 119 -6.48 8.21 -13.92
N ILE A 120 -7.37 8.95 -13.25
CA ILE A 120 -7.79 10.29 -13.68
C ILE A 120 -6.61 11.25 -13.68
N ASN A 121 -5.78 11.23 -12.64
CA ASN A 121 -4.63 12.12 -12.52
C ASN A 121 -3.61 11.93 -13.65
N ARG A 122 -3.33 10.69 -14.04
CA ARG A 122 -2.46 10.41 -15.20
C ARG A 122 -3.06 10.91 -16.51
N HIS A 123 -4.32 10.60 -16.78
CA HIS A 123 -4.98 11.00 -18.03
C HIS A 123 -5.12 12.52 -18.18
N ARG A 124 -5.20 13.25 -17.06
CA ARG A 124 -5.25 14.72 -17.06
C ARG A 124 -3.87 15.38 -16.98
N ASN A 125 -2.79 14.61 -16.84
CA ASN A 125 -1.46 15.12 -16.51
C ASN A 125 -1.48 16.08 -15.28
N THR A 126 -2.35 15.78 -14.32
CA THR A 126 -2.50 16.57 -13.09
C THR A 126 -2.12 15.75 -11.87
N SER A 127 -1.55 16.41 -10.86
CA SER A 127 -1.37 15.82 -9.52
C SER A 127 -2.38 16.39 -8.51
N SER A 128 -3.56 16.79 -8.98
CA SER A 128 -4.55 17.43 -8.13
C SER A 128 -5.24 16.41 -7.22
N LEU A 129 -5.58 16.85 -6.01
CA LEU A 129 -6.43 16.08 -5.12
C LEU A 129 -7.83 16.03 -5.74
N LEU A 130 -8.19 14.87 -6.28
CA LEU A 130 -9.51 14.59 -6.82
C LEU A 130 -10.45 14.24 -5.67
N THR A 131 -10.58 15.14 -4.70
CA THR A 131 -11.50 14.95 -3.59
C THR A 131 -12.85 15.56 -4.00
N PRO A 132 -13.89 14.75 -4.30
CA PRO A 132 -15.21 15.29 -4.54
C PRO A 132 -15.74 16.00 -3.29
N PRO A 133 -16.66 16.96 -3.43
CA PRO A 133 -17.27 17.61 -2.29
C PRO A 133 -18.12 16.57 -1.54
N LEU A 134 -17.63 16.08 -0.42
CA LEU A 134 -18.45 15.33 0.54
C LEU A 134 -18.95 16.30 1.60
N ALA A 135 -20.24 16.18 1.92
CA ALA A 135 -20.90 16.96 2.96
C ALA A 135 -20.07 16.95 4.24
N SER A 136 -19.93 18.10 4.88
CA SER A 136 -19.22 18.26 6.15
C SER A 136 -20.13 19.05 7.07
N LEU A 137 -20.63 18.39 8.11
CA LEU A 137 -21.46 19.03 9.12
C LEU A 137 -20.59 19.38 10.34
N PRO A 138 -20.86 20.48 11.05
CA PRO A 138 -20.13 20.80 12.28
C PRO A 138 -20.16 19.66 13.31
N LEU A 139 -21.27 18.92 13.38
CA LEU A 139 -21.45 17.77 14.26
C LEU A 139 -20.47 16.63 13.93
N THR A 140 -20.31 16.28 12.65
CA THR A 140 -19.40 15.20 12.26
C THR A 140 -17.94 15.57 12.46
N GLN A 141 -17.59 16.85 12.24
CA GLN A 141 -16.27 17.39 12.57
C GLN A 141 -16.00 17.29 14.08
N GLN A 142 -16.95 17.70 14.91
CA GLN A 142 -16.83 17.63 16.37
C GLN A 142 -16.64 16.18 16.84
N THR A 143 -17.37 15.22 16.26
CA THR A 143 -17.20 13.79 16.55
C THR A 143 -15.77 13.34 16.25
N ALA A 144 -15.24 13.64 15.05
CA ALA A 144 -13.88 13.24 14.68
C ALA A 144 -12.82 13.77 15.66
N LEU A 145 -12.95 15.03 16.05
CA LEU A 145 -11.99 15.71 16.92
C LEU A 145 -12.09 15.23 18.36
N THR A 146 -13.30 14.96 18.84
CA THR A 146 -13.52 14.38 20.16
C THR A 146 -12.93 12.97 20.23
N MET A 147 -13.15 12.14 19.20
CA MET A 147 -12.51 10.83 19.09
C MET A 147 -10.98 10.96 19.04
N ALA A 148 -10.45 11.89 18.25
CA ALA A 148 -9.01 12.13 18.17
C ALA A 148 -8.41 12.58 19.51
N ALA A 149 -9.08 13.47 20.23
CA ALA A 149 -8.67 13.93 21.56
C ALA A 149 -8.65 12.78 22.58
N ILE A 150 -9.69 11.94 22.59
CA ILE A 150 -9.75 10.76 23.46
C ILE A 150 -8.59 9.80 23.15
N GLU A 151 -8.35 9.49 21.88
CA GLU A 151 -7.26 8.58 21.51
C GLU A 151 -5.88 9.17 21.79
N LEU A 152 -5.71 10.49 21.62
CA LEU A 152 -4.48 11.18 22.00
C LEU A 152 -4.25 11.11 23.51
N LEU A 153 -5.26 11.36 24.33
CA LEU A 153 -5.17 11.26 25.79
C LEU A 153 -4.80 9.85 26.24
N LYS A 154 -5.40 8.81 25.62
CA LYS A 154 -5.03 7.40 25.88
C LYS A 154 -3.55 7.14 25.60
N TRP A 155 -3.04 7.70 24.49
CA TRP A 155 -1.62 7.57 24.12
C TRP A 155 -0.69 8.30 25.12
N ILE A 156 -1.03 9.53 25.53
CA ILE A 156 -0.24 10.33 26.49
C ILE A 156 -0.17 9.65 27.85
N VAL A 157 -1.28 9.12 28.34
CA VAL A 157 -1.36 8.44 29.66
C VAL A 157 -0.72 7.04 29.60
N GLN A 158 -0.23 6.61 28.43
CA GLN A 158 0.40 5.30 28.22
C GLN A 158 -0.46 4.14 28.73
N LEU A 159 -1.78 4.23 28.53
CA LEU A 159 -2.66 3.11 28.84
C LEU A 159 -2.18 1.90 28.01
N GLU A 160 -2.20 0.71 28.62
CA GLU A 160 -1.53 -0.54 28.19
C GLU A 160 -1.83 -0.99 26.73
N ARG A 161 -2.71 -0.29 26.03
CA ARG A 161 -2.99 -0.44 24.60
C ARG A 161 -2.88 0.92 23.90
N GLN A 162 -1.70 1.22 23.35
CA GLN A 162 -1.47 2.37 22.46
C GLN A 162 -2.14 2.16 21.10
N PHE A 163 -3.48 2.12 21.08
CA PHE A 163 -4.26 1.64 19.93
C PHE A 163 -3.98 2.38 18.62
N LEU A 164 -3.62 3.67 18.63
CA LEU A 164 -3.32 4.44 17.42
C LEU A 164 -1.85 4.49 17.00
N SER A 165 -0.91 3.95 17.79
CA SER A 165 0.50 3.91 17.40
C SER A 165 0.64 3.02 16.15
N GLY A 166 0.76 3.64 14.98
CA GLY A 166 0.76 2.92 13.71
C GLY A 166 -0.58 2.26 13.33
N VAL A 167 -1.72 2.74 13.83
CA VAL A 167 -3.06 2.27 13.41
C VAL A 167 -3.92 3.47 13.03
N LEU A 168 -4.61 3.37 11.90
CA LEU A 168 -5.59 4.34 11.45
C LEU A 168 -6.99 3.83 11.75
N ILE A 169 -7.84 4.67 12.34
CA ILE A 169 -9.27 4.39 12.50
C ILE A 169 -10.04 5.15 11.43
N THR A 170 -10.99 4.47 10.80
CA THR A 170 -12.03 5.14 10.01
C THR A 170 -13.39 4.95 10.64
N HIS A 171 -14.18 6.02 10.65
CA HIS A 171 -15.56 6.01 11.12
C HIS A 171 -16.47 6.55 10.03
N ASN A 172 -17.38 5.72 9.53
CA ASN A 172 -18.35 6.11 8.51
C ASN A 172 -19.58 6.72 9.19
N THR A 173 -19.85 7.99 8.94
CA THR A 173 -20.95 8.72 9.60
C THR A 173 -22.33 8.35 9.06
N LEU A 174 -22.40 7.63 7.93
CA LEU A 174 -23.66 7.15 7.33
C LEU A 174 -24.01 5.75 7.82
N THR A 175 -23.03 4.84 7.87
CA THR A 175 -23.24 3.43 8.27
C THR A 175 -22.93 3.18 9.75
N LEU A 176 -22.31 4.14 10.44
CA LEU A 176 -21.77 4.03 11.81
C LEU A 176 -20.67 2.97 11.97
N GLU A 177 -20.20 2.39 10.88
CA GLU A 177 -19.14 1.40 10.87
C GLU A 177 -17.80 2.04 11.29
N THR A 178 -17.09 1.36 12.19
CA THR A 178 -15.74 1.74 12.61
C THR A 178 -14.77 0.64 12.22
N SER A 179 -13.73 1.01 11.46
CA SER A 179 -12.71 0.09 10.96
C SER A 179 -11.31 0.48 11.43
N HIS A 180 -10.47 -0.53 11.65
CA HIS A 180 -9.08 -0.37 12.08
C HIS A 180 -8.13 -0.80 10.96
N HIS A 181 -7.12 0.03 10.68
CA HIS A 181 -6.19 -0.17 9.58
C HIS A 181 -4.75 -0.08 10.09
N GLY A 182 -4.11 -1.24 10.31
CA GLY A 182 -2.72 -1.29 10.75
C GLY A 182 -1.76 -0.76 9.68
N LEU A 183 -0.84 0.12 10.06
CA LEU A 183 0.21 0.66 9.20
C LEU A 183 1.50 -0.12 9.38
N SER A 184 1.92 -0.85 8.35
CA SER A 184 3.22 -1.52 8.33
C SER A 184 4.35 -0.52 8.07
N LYS A 185 5.36 -0.50 8.95
CA LYS A 185 6.64 0.18 8.69
C LYS A 185 7.36 -0.54 7.55
N ARG A 186 7.59 0.15 6.43
CA ARG A 186 8.26 -0.42 5.25
C ARG A 186 9.78 -0.35 5.42
N PRO A 187 10.52 -1.48 5.50
CA PRO A 187 11.98 -1.47 5.61
C PRO A 187 12.68 -0.73 4.46
N GLN A 188 12.07 -0.76 3.26
CA GLN A 188 12.52 -0.09 2.04
C GLN A 188 12.08 1.37 1.91
N CYS A 189 11.44 1.96 2.93
CA CYS A 189 10.94 3.33 2.81
C CYS A 189 12.09 4.32 2.57
N SER A 190 11.97 5.13 1.52
CA SER A 190 12.96 6.18 1.22
C SER A 190 13.13 7.18 2.37
N CYS A 191 12.09 7.43 3.17
CA CYS A 191 12.14 8.33 4.32
C CYS A 191 12.64 7.65 5.61
N CYS A 192 11.96 6.60 6.09
CA CYS A 192 12.23 6.03 7.42
C CYS A 192 12.81 4.59 7.41
N GLY A 193 13.06 4.03 6.22
CA GLY A 193 13.53 2.67 6.03
C GLY A 193 15.04 2.55 6.19
N ILE A 194 15.49 1.39 6.66
CA ILE A 194 16.89 1.03 6.83
C ILE A 194 17.51 0.42 5.56
N LEU A 195 16.69 -0.18 4.69
CA LEU A 195 17.15 -0.81 3.46
C LEU A 195 17.09 0.21 2.32
N LYS A 196 18.12 1.03 2.15
CA LYS A 196 18.20 1.98 1.03
C LYS A 196 18.49 1.24 -0.28
N PRO A 197 17.74 1.49 -1.37
CA PRO A 197 17.93 0.77 -2.65
C PRO A 197 19.35 0.88 -3.20
N GLU A 198 19.97 2.06 -3.09
CA GLU A 198 21.33 2.35 -3.55
C GLU A 198 22.42 1.51 -2.86
N GLN A 199 22.13 1.01 -1.65
CA GLN A 199 23.08 0.23 -0.84
C GLN A 199 22.83 -1.27 -0.92
N ARG A 200 21.82 -1.72 -1.69
CA ARG A 200 21.50 -3.14 -1.83
C ARG A 200 22.43 -3.77 -2.84
N GLN A 201 23.00 -4.91 -2.49
CA GLN A 201 23.61 -5.83 -3.44
C GLN A 201 22.72 -7.06 -3.59
N PRO A 202 22.70 -7.70 -4.77
CA PRO A 202 21.97 -8.94 -4.95
C PRO A 202 22.64 -10.02 -4.11
N LEU A 203 21.84 -10.73 -3.32
CA LEU A 203 22.31 -11.81 -2.46
C LEU A 203 21.96 -13.17 -3.08
N PRO A 204 22.87 -14.17 -3.02
CA PRO A 204 22.56 -15.53 -3.46
C PRO A 204 21.30 -16.07 -2.80
N VAL A 205 20.52 -16.87 -3.52
CA VAL A 205 19.39 -17.59 -2.93
C VAL A 205 19.92 -18.78 -2.14
N VAL A 206 19.77 -18.72 -0.82
CA VAL A 206 20.14 -19.81 0.09
C VAL A 206 18.93 -20.71 0.33
N LEU A 207 18.95 -21.91 -0.25
CA LEU A 207 17.94 -22.94 -0.02
C LEU A 207 18.25 -23.71 1.27
N GLY A 208 17.20 -24.06 2.01
CA GLY A 208 17.30 -24.87 3.22
C GLY A 208 16.14 -25.85 3.33
N SER A 209 16.37 -26.95 4.05
CA SER A 209 15.32 -27.95 4.28
C SER A 209 14.12 -27.35 5.03
N ARG A 210 12.91 -27.62 4.54
CA ARG A 210 11.65 -27.18 5.16
C ARG A 210 10.74 -28.38 5.37
N LYS A 211 10.46 -28.71 6.64
CA LYS A 211 9.55 -29.81 7.00
C LYS A 211 8.14 -29.50 6.50
N LYS A 212 7.55 -30.45 5.76
CA LYS A 212 6.14 -30.42 5.35
C LYS A 212 5.29 -30.70 6.59
N LYS A 213 4.45 -29.73 7.00
CA LYS A 213 3.54 -29.86 8.16
C LYS A 213 2.10 -30.07 7.72
N PHE A 214 1.73 -29.54 6.56
CA PHE A 214 0.40 -29.67 5.98
C PHE A 214 0.52 -30.38 4.63
N ILE A 215 -0.06 -31.59 4.54
CA ILE A 215 -0.02 -32.46 3.37
C ILE A 215 -1.41 -32.89 2.89
N ALA A 216 -2.47 -32.27 3.42
CA ALA A 216 -3.84 -32.48 2.98
C ALA A 216 -4.15 -31.70 1.69
N ASP A 217 -5.30 -31.98 1.10
CA ASP A 217 -5.89 -31.19 0.00
C ASP A 217 -5.02 -31.05 -1.26
N GLY A 218 -4.20 -32.06 -1.55
CA GLY A 218 -3.39 -32.17 -2.77
C GLY A 218 -2.16 -31.24 -2.81
N GLY A 219 -1.79 -30.63 -1.69
CA GLY A 219 -0.63 -29.75 -1.58
C GLY A 219 0.38 -30.20 -0.53
N HIS A 220 1.64 -29.80 -0.71
CA HIS A 220 2.68 -29.95 0.31
C HIS A 220 3.13 -28.57 0.78
N ARG A 221 2.89 -28.23 2.05
CA ARG A 221 3.19 -26.91 2.63
C ARG A 221 3.81 -27.04 4.03
N CYS A 222 4.58 -26.03 4.42
CA CYS A 222 5.21 -25.95 5.75
C CYS A 222 4.32 -25.31 6.82
N LEU A 223 3.22 -24.67 6.42
CA LEU A 223 2.20 -24.06 7.26
C LEU A 223 0.81 -24.42 6.73
N SER A 224 -0.19 -24.46 7.60
CA SER A 224 -1.59 -24.64 7.20
C SER A 224 -2.17 -23.36 6.55
N PRO A 225 -3.29 -23.46 5.82
CA PRO A 225 -4.02 -22.29 5.32
C PRO A 225 -4.46 -21.31 6.43
N GLU A 226 -4.88 -21.82 7.58
CA GLU A 226 -5.31 -21.03 8.75
C GLU A 226 -4.14 -20.32 9.40
N GLU A 227 -3.00 -21.00 9.58
CA GLU A 227 -1.78 -20.38 10.10
C GLU A 227 -1.28 -19.27 9.18
N THR A 228 -1.33 -19.51 7.86
CA THR A 228 -0.98 -18.50 6.85
C THR A 228 -1.91 -17.29 6.93
N TRP A 229 -3.21 -17.53 7.08
CA TRP A 229 -4.22 -16.49 7.24
C TRP A 229 -3.98 -15.63 8.47
N GLU A 230 -3.89 -16.24 9.65
CA GLU A 230 -3.70 -15.51 10.91
C GLU A 230 -2.41 -14.68 10.89
N ARG A 231 -1.35 -15.23 10.30
CA ARG A 231 -0.07 -14.55 10.22
C ARG A 231 -0.11 -13.29 9.34
N TYR A 232 -0.87 -13.28 8.26
CA TYR A 232 -0.73 -12.23 7.23
C TYR A 232 -1.99 -11.42 6.95
N ARG A 233 -3.16 -11.78 7.52
CA ARG A 233 -4.46 -11.09 7.29
C ARG A 233 -4.43 -9.58 7.56
N TYR A 234 -3.48 -9.08 8.34
CA TYR A 234 -3.28 -7.64 8.57
C TYR A 234 -2.93 -6.87 7.28
N HIS A 235 -2.56 -7.56 6.19
CA HIS A 235 -2.39 -6.96 4.86
C HIS A 235 -3.71 -6.69 4.12
N ILE A 236 -4.84 -7.11 4.69
CA ILE A 236 -6.18 -6.83 4.17
C ILE A 236 -6.67 -5.53 4.78
N SER A 237 -6.72 -4.48 3.97
CA SER A 237 -7.24 -3.18 4.34
C SER A 237 -7.35 -2.31 3.09
N PRO A 238 -8.50 -1.65 2.85
CA PRO A 238 -8.68 -0.78 1.70
C PRO A 238 -7.89 0.54 1.81
N ILE A 239 -7.10 0.73 2.87
CA ILE A 239 -6.32 1.96 3.09
C ILE A 239 -4.84 1.63 3.24
N THR A 240 -4.50 0.78 4.21
CA THR A 240 -3.11 0.46 4.57
C THR A 240 -2.64 -0.89 4.03
N GLY A 241 -3.57 -1.72 3.56
CA GLY A 241 -3.31 -3.05 3.03
C GLY A 241 -2.76 -3.05 1.61
N VAL A 242 -2.29 -4.21 1.16
CA VAL A 242 -2.05 -4.47 -0.28
C VAL A 242 -3.24 -5.17 -0.92
N VAL A 243 -4.05 -5.86 -0.10
CA VAL A 243 -5.32 -6.45 -0.49
C VAL A 243 -6.41 -5.55 0.07
N ARG A 244 -7.26 -4.98 -0.78
CA ARG A 244 -8.35 -4.09 -0.37
C ARG A 244 -9.50 -4.87 0.26
N GLU A 245 -9.86 -5.98 -0.35
CA GLU A 245 -11.02 -6.78 0.01
C GLU A 245 -10.79 -8.24 -0.39
N LEU A 246 -11.38 -9.15 0.38
CA LEU A 246 -11.40 -10.57 0.08
C LEU A 246 -12.79 -11.13 0.38
N GLY A 247 -13.44 -11.72 -0.62
CA GLY A 247 -14.82 -12.20 -0.50
C GLY A 247 -15.02 -13.55 -1.18
N LYS A 248 -15.97 -14.34 -0.67
CA LYS A 248 -16.42 -15.57 -1.32
C LYS A 248 -17.21 -15.21 -2.58
N THR A 249 -16.97 -15.92 -3.68
CA THR A 249 -17.76 -15.69 -4.90
C THR A 249 -19.18 -16.22 -4.73
N SER A 250 -20.17 -15.43 -5.12
CA SER A 250 -21.58 -15.82 -5.13
C SER A 250 -21.94 -16.77 -6.28
N ARG A 251 -21.03 -16.96 -7.25
CA ARG A 251 -21.26 -17.79 -8.45
C ARG A 251 -21.32 -19.29 -8.16
N ASN A 252 -21.06 -19.72 -6.91
CA ASN A 252 -20.99 -21.13 -6.55
C ASN A 252 -21.93 -21.45 -5.37
N THR A 253 -23.21 -21.63 -5.69
CA THR A 253 -24.30 -21.85 -4.72
C THR A 253 -24.27 -23.23 -4.07
N ASN A 254 -23.62 -24.21 -4.70
CA ASN A 254 -23.70 -25.60 -4.28
C ASN A 254 -22.71 -25.94 -3.15
N GLY A 255 -21.84 -25.00 -2.74
CA GLY A 255 -20.89 -25.16 -1.63
C GLY A 255 -19.72 -26.12 -1.89
N LEU A 256 -19.78 -26.91 -2.96
CA LEU A 256 -18.81 -27.98 -3.28
C LEU A 256 -17.45 -27.47 -3.75
N THR A 257 -17.37 -26.25 -4.28
CA THR A 257 -16.13 -25.66 -4.79
C THR A 257 -15.93 -24.25 -4.21
N PRO A 258 -15.34 -24.16 -3.00
CA PRO A 258 -14.98 -22.90 -2.40
C PRO A 258 -14.07 -22.08 -3.32
N THR A 259 -14.54 -20.88 -3.64
CA THR A 259 -13.79 -19.91 -4.44
C THR A 259 -13.89 -18.53 -3.82
N TYR A 260 -12.74 -17.86 -3.70
CA TYR A 260 -12.61 -16.51 -3.16
C TYR A 260 -12.02 -15.58 -4.22
N VAL A 261 -12.43 -14.31 -4.20
CA VAL A 261 -11.88 -13.26 -5.06
C VAL A 261 -11.25 -12.21 -4.18
N ALA A 262 -10.03 -11.82 -4.53
CA ALA A 262 -9.28 -10.77 -3.87
C ALA A 262 -9.23 -9.52 -4.75
N LYS A 263 -9.65 -8.38 -4.18
CA LYS A 263 -9.47 -7.06 -4.78
C LYS A 263 -8.19 -6.48 -4.26
N HIS A 264 -7.25 -6.16 -5.14
CA HIS A 264 -5.97 -5.57 -4.78
C HIS A 264 -5.53 -4.58 -5.85
N ASP A 265 -4.54 -3.76 -5.52
CA ASP A 265 -3.86 -2.97 -6.54
C ASP A 265 -3.01 -3.91 -7.41
N PHE A 266 -3.07 -3.71 -8.72
CA PHE A 266 -2.25 -4.44 -9.66
C PHE A 266 -1.78 -3.48 -10.74
N ALA A 267 -0.51 -3.64 -11.10
CA ALA A 267 0.24 -2.76 -11.99
C ALA A 267 -0.58 -2.23 -13.16
N TRP A 268 -0.26 -1.01 -13.56
CA TRP A 268 -0.80 -0.29 -14.70
C TRP A 268 -0.23 -0.83 -16.00
N VAL A 269 -0.37 -2.14 -16.24
CA VAL A 269 0.09 -2.77 -17.48
C VAL A 269 -0.52 -2.03 -18.69
N PHE A 270 -1.75 -1.50 -18.54
CA PHE A 270 -2.39 -0.60 -19.51
C PHE A 270 -3.14 0.53 -18.81
N ASP A 271 -2.98 1.76 -19.30
CA ASP A 271 -3.75 2.93 -18.83
C ASP A 271 -5.04 3.07 -19.64
N GLU A 272 -5.89 2.04 -19.61
CA GLU A 272 -7.16 1.99 -20.34
C GLU A 272 -8.35 1.73 -19.40
N LEU A 273 -9.52 2.26 -19.75
CA LEU A 273 -10.72 2.17 -18.90
C LEU A 273 -11.16 0.72 -18.63
N ASN A 274 -11.01 -0.18 -19.61
CA ASN A 274 -11.37 -1.58 -19.44
C ASN A 274 -10.50 -2.28 -18.39
N PHE A 275 -9.19 -1.99 -18.38
CA PHE A 275 -8.28 -2.51 -17.36
C PHE A 275 -8.56 -1.92 -15.98
N LEU A 276 -8.93 -0.64 -15.89
CA LEU A 276 -9.39 -0.06 -14.63
C LEU A 276 -10.62 -0.81 -14.09
N LYS A 277 -11.63 -1.08 -14.93
CA LYS A 277 -12.83 -1.84 -14.52
C LYS A 277 -12.49 -3.23 -13.99
N GLN A 278 -11.57 -3.94 -14.64
CA GLN A 278 -11.11 -5.26 -14.20
C GLN A 278 -10.34 -5.18 -12.87
N ASN A 279 -9.42 -4.22 -12.72
CA ASN A 279 -8.65 -4.02 -11.48
C ASN A 279 -9.55 -3.63 -10.29
N LEU A 280 -10.69 -2.97 -10.53
CA LEU A 280 -11.69 -2.67 -9.49
C LEU A 280 -12.47 -3.90 -9.04
N GLY A 281 -12.81 -4.81 -9.96
CA GLY A 281 -13.61 -6.01 -9.69
C GLY A 281 -12.89 -7.10 -8.88
N GLY A 282 -11.55 -7.09 -8.89
CA GLY A 282 -10.70 -8.12 -8.29
C GLY A 282 -10.14 -9.06 -9.35
N ARG A 283 -8.82 -9.22 -9.34
CA ARG A 283 -8.05 -9.93 -10.38
C ARG A 283 -7.51 -11.28 -9.91
N SER A 284 -7.32 -11.44 -8.60
CA SER A 284 -6.81 -12.69 -8.03
C SER A 284 -7.97 -13.52 -7.47
N ALA A 285 -7.90 -14.83 -7.68
CA ALA A 285 -8.94 -15.76 -7.30
C ALA A 285 -8.36 -17.07 -6.77
N GLY A 286 -8.77 -17.43 -5.56
CA GLY A 286 -8.34 -18.65 -4.90
C GLY A 286 -9.40 -19.72 -4.96
N LYS A 287 -8.95 -20.94 -5.23
CA LYS A 287 -9.76 -22.16 -5.16
C LYS A 287 -9.13 -23.14 -4.17
N GLY A 288 -9.97 -23.99 -3.58
CA GLY A 288 -9.52 -25.01 -2.64
C GLY A 288 -10.59 -26.06 -2.39
N LYS A 289 -10.17 -27.20 -1.84
CA LYS A 289 -11.06 -28.27 -1.36
C LYS A 289 -11.80 -27.86 -0.08
N THR A 290 -11.26 -26.89 0.66
CA THR A 290 -11.85 -26.28 1.85
C THR A 290 -11.93 -24.76 1.71
N GLU A 291 -12.80 -24.12 2.49
CA GLU A 291 -12.90 -22.65 2.50
C GLU A 291 -11.60 -21.98 2.95
N ALA A 292 -10.95 -22.53 3.97
CA ALA A 292 -9.68 -22.01 4.47
C ALA A 292 -8.60 -22.05 3.39
N GLN A 293 -8.51 -23.15 2.62
CA GLN A 293 -7.58 -23.27 1.51
C GLN A 293 -7.90 -22.27 0.39
N ALA A 294 -9.16 -22.15 -0.02
CA ALA A 294 -9.56 -21.22 -1.07
C ALA A 294 -9.29 -19.76 -0.68
N ARG A 295 -9.59 -19.41 0.59
CA ARG A 295 -9.34 -18.07 1.15
C ARG A 295 -7.84 -17.75 1.19
N ALA A 296 -7.02 -18.67 1.71
CA ALA A 296 -5.57 -18.49 1.76
C ALA A 296 -4.97 -18.42 0.34
N SER A 297 -5.48 -19.24 -0.59
CA SER A 297 -5.07 -19.25 -1.99
C SER A 297 -5.30 -17.88 -2.65
N ALA A 298 -6.50 -17.31 -2.52
CA ALA A 298 -6.87 -16.02 -3.12
C ALA A 298 -6.03 -14.87 -2.53
N PHE A 299 -5.82 -14.92 -1.22
CA PHE A 299 -5.04 -13.93 -0.50
C PHE A 299 -3.56 -13.97 -0.88
N CYS A 300 -2.97 -15.17 -0.95
CA CYS A 300 -1.57 -15.35 -1.33
C CYS A 300 -1.31 -14.97 -2.79
N GLU A 301 -2.22 -15.30 -3.72
CA GLU A 301 -2.12 -14.85 -5.11
C GLU A 301 -2.17 -13.31 -5.20
N ALA A 302 -3.04 -12.65 -4.44
CA ALA A 302 -3.08 -11.18 -4.41
C ALA A 302 -1.78 -10.56 -3.89
N ILE A 303 -1.16 -11.15 -2.86
CA ILE A 303 0.16 -10.72 -2.37
C ILE A 303 1.25 -10.99 -3.39
N GLU A 304 1.24 -12.15 -4.04
CA GLU A 304 2.20 -12.52 -5.08
C GLU A 304 2.15 -11.52 -6.24
N ARG A 305 0.94 -11.28 -6.78
CA ARG A 305 0.68 -10.31 -7.83
C ARG A 305 1.15 -8.90 -7.44
N TYR A 306 0.84 -8.44 -6.22
CA TYR A 306 1.34 -7.15 -5.71
C TYR A 306 2.88 -7.12 -5.62
N SER A 307 3.51 -8.21 -5.19
CA SER A 307 4.96 -8.30 -5.00
C SER A 307 5.73 -8.35 -6.32
N GLY A 308 5.09 -8.80 -7.41
CA GLY A 308 5.65 -8.77 -8.75
C GLY A 308 5.54 -7.41 -9.46
N VAL A 309 4.84 -6.43 -8.89
CA VAL A 309 4.70 -5.09 -9.49
C VAL A 309 6.00 -4.29 -9.32
N PHE A 310 6.46 -3.69 -10.41
CA PHE A 310 7.58 -2.76 -10.41
C PHE A 310 7.27 -1.51 -9.56
N GLN A 311 8.06 -1.27 -8.51
CA GLN A 311 7.94 -0.13 -7.60
C GLN A 311 9.01 0.95 -7.85
N GLY A 312 10.05 0.64 -8.61
CA GLY A 312 11.18 1.52 -8.92
C GLY A 312 12.37 1.38 -7.97
N ASP A 313 12.27 0.52 -6.94
CA ASP A 313 13.32 0.24 -5.97
C ASP A 313 13.94 -1.16 -6.11
N GLU A 314 13.60 -1.87 -7.18
CA GLU A 314 14.21 -3.12 -7.61
C GLU A 314 15.69 -2.91 -8.00
N TYR A 315 16.53 -3.89 -7.68
CA TYR A 315 17.94 -3.87 -8.06
C TYR A 315 18.09 -4.04 -9.57
N ARG A 316 18.78 -3.10 -10.21
CA ARG A 316 18.95 -3.04 -11.67
C ARG A 316 20.34 -2.57 -12.04
N ILE A 317 20.85 -3.04 -13.17
CA ILE A 317 22.05 -2.51 -13.82
C ILE A 317 21.72 -2.07 -15.24
N LYS A 318 22.42 -1.06 -15.76
CA LYS A 318 22.32 -0.69 -17.18
C LYS A 318 23.47 -1.31 -17.97
N SER A 319 23.14 -1.99 -19.07
CA SER A 319 24.10 -2.65 -19.96
C SER A 319 23.40 -3.08 -21.25
N SER A 320 24.16 -3.41 -22.30
CA SER A 320 23.65 -4.17 -23.45
C SER A 320 23.78 -5.69 -23.26
N TYR A 321 23.06 -6.47 -24.08
CA TYR A 321 23.20 -7.94 -24.09
C TYR A 321 24.62 -8.35 -24.46
N GLN A 322 25.18 -7.70 -25.49
CA GLN A 322 26.55 -7.92 -25.95
C GLN A 322 27.58 -7.66 -24.85
N GLN A 323 27.42 -6.60 -24.06
CA GLN A 323 28.33 -6.27 -22.97
C GLN A 323 28.25 -7.23 -21.78
N LEU A 324 27.05 -7.72 -21.44
CA LEU A 324 26.88 -8.72 -20.37
C LEU A 324 27.38 -10.11 -20.76
N GLY A 325 27.50 -10.38 -22.07
CA GLY A 325 28.00 -11.63 -22.62
C GLY A 325 27.24 -12.84 -22.06
N TYR A 326 27.99 -13.87 -21.64
CA TYR A 326 27.45 -15.15 -21.17
C TYR A 326 26.56 -15.05 -19.90
N ARG A 327 26.55 -13.90 -19.22
CA ARG A 327 25.72 -13.69 -18.03
C ARG A 327 24.31 -13.21 -18.38
N ALA A 328 24.10 -12.64 -19.58
CA ALA A 328 22.78 -12.25 -20.04
C ALA A 328 22.00 -13.43 -20.60
N ILE A 329 20.69 -13.42 -20.35
CA ILE A 329 19.73 -14.35 -20.94
C ILE A 329 18.95 -13.56 -21.99
N HIS A 330 19.06 -13.99 -23.26
CA HIS A 330 18.30 -13.38 -24.35
C HIS A 330 16.79 -13.55 -24.07
N PRO A 331 15.97 -12.49 -24.11
CA PRO A 331 14.56 -12.56 -23.70
C PRO A 331 13.74 -13.58 -24.50
N ASN A 332 14.07 -13.79 -25.78
CA ASN A 332 13.37 -14.78 -26.60
C ASN A 332 13.63 -16.24 -26.19
N HIS A 333 14.67 -16.53 -25.39
CA HIS A 333 14.81 -17.87 -24.77
C HIS A 333 13.73 -18.12 -23.71
N CYS A 334 13.09 -17.06 -23.22
CA CYS A 334 11.98 -17.15 -22.29
C CYS A 334 10.62 -16.97 -22.99
N LEU A 335 10.53 -16.04 -23.94
CA LEU A 335 9.29 -15.73 -24.66
C LEU A 335 8.95 -16.75 -25.74
N ASN A 336 9.96 -17.37 -26.37
CA ASN A 336 9.82 -18.42 -27.37
C ASN A 336 8.95 -18.03 -28.58
N PHE A 337 8.98 -16.77 -29.01
CA PHE A 337 8.37 -16.37 -30.28
C PHE A 337 9.23 -16.86 -31.46
N SER A 338 8.56 -17.46 -32.44
CA SER A 338 9.19 -17.90 -33.69
C SER A 338 9.57 -16.72 -34.59
N GLN A 339 10.54 -16.95 -35.48
CA GLN A 339 10.94 -15.97 -36.48
C GLN A 339 9.75 -15.52 -37.34
N LYS A 340 8.89 -16.46 -37.74
CA LYS A 340 7.65 -16.16 -38.49
C LYS A 340 6.68 -15.25 -37.73
N GLN A 341 6.60 -15.36 -36.40
CA GLN A 341 5.78 -14.47 -35.58
C GLN A 341 6.36 -13.05 -35.55
N TYR A 342 7.68 -12.90 -35.46
CA TYR A 342 8.33 -11.59 -35.53
C TYR A 342 8.14 -10.93 -36.90
N GLU A 343 8.29 -11.68 -37.99
CA GLU A 343 8.10 -11.18 -39.35
C GLU A 343 6.66 -10.68 -39.59
N ASN A 344 5.67 -11.43 -39.12
CA ASN A 344 4.24 -11.12 -39.31
C ASN A 344 3.63 -10.32 -38.15
N ARG A 345 4.45 -9.78 -37.24
CA ARG A 345 3.98 -9.20 -35.97
C ARG A 345 2.97 -8.07 -36.13
N ARG A 346 3.10 -7.25 -37.18
CA ARG A 346 2.25 -6.06 -37.38
C ARG A 346 0.83 -6.48 -37.72
N GLU A 347 0.70 -7.42 -38.66
CA GLU A 347 -0.58 -8.01 -39.07
C GLU A 347 -1.19 -8.81 -37.92
N TRP A 348 -0.38 -9.66 -37.26
CA TRP A 348 -0.81 -10.43 -36.10
C TRP A 348 -1.35 -9.52 -35.00
N ASN A 349 -0.59 -8.51 -34.57
CA ASN A 349 -0.99 -7.61 -33.48
C ASN A 349 -2.17 -6.72 -33.84
N ALA A 350 -2.40 -6.42 -35.13
CA ALA A 350 -3.55 -5.66 -35.59
C ALA A 350 -4.85 -6.47 -35.50
N GLN A 351 -4.78 -7.79 -35.73
CA GLN A 351 -5.92 -8.70 -35.68
C GLN A 351 -6.11 -9.36 -34.31
N CYS A 352 -5.05 -9.39 -33.48
CA CYS A 352 -5.06 -10.05 -32.19
C CYS A 352 -5.83 -9.22 -31.15
N GLY A 353 -7.02 -9.69 -30.79
CA GLY A 353 -7.83 -9.11 -29.72
C GLY A 353 -7.32 -9.41 -28.30
N SER A 354 -6.42 -10.38 -28.14
CA SER A 354 -5.88 -10.78 -26.84
C SER A 354 -4.54 -10.11 -26.57
N PHE A 355 -4.43 -9.45 -25.43
CA PHE A 355 -3.17 -8.84 -25.02
C PHE A 355 -2.05 -9.88 -24.81
N PHE A 356 -2.38 -11.06 -24.27
CA PHE A 356 -1.42 -12.13 -23.95
C PHE A 356 -0.73 -12.75 -25.17
N GLN A 357 -1.29 -12.53 -26.35
CA GLN A 357 -0.80 -13.09 -27.60
C GLN A 357 -0.07 -12.05 -28.45
N ARG A 358 0.11 -10.82 -27.95
CA ARG A 358 0.84 -9.80 -28.68
C ARG A 358 2.32 -10.17 -28.81
N VAL A 359 2.81 -10.09 -30.04
CA VAL A 359 4.23 -10.30 -30.35
C VAL A 359 4.98 -8.97 -30.14
N PRO A 360 6.05 -8.92 -29.33
CA PRO A 360 6.81 -7.70 -29.10
C PRO A 360 7.57 -7.24 -30.37
N GLU A 361 8.30 -6.12 -30.29
CA GLU A 361 9.34 -5.81 -31.30
C GLU A 361 10.42 -6.93 -31.30
N PRO A 362 11.37 -7.00 -32.24
CA PRO A 362 12.57 -7.84 -32.11
C PRO A 362 13.62 -7.23 -31.15
N PHE A 363 14.34 -8.08 -30.41
CA PHE A 363 15.24 -7.61 -29.35
C PHE A 363 16.54 -7.08 -29.96
N ASP A 364 16.84 -5.82 -29.69
CA ASP A 364 18.11 -5.20 -30.09
C ASP A 364 19.20 -5.51 -29.06
N GLU A 365 20.10 -6.42 -29.42
CA GLU A 365 21.18 -6.88 -28.54
C GLU A 365 22.24 -5.80 -28.23
N ALA A 366 22.37 -4.77 -29.08
CA ALA A 366 23.33 -3.68 -28.89
C ALA A 366 22.76 -2.57 -27.99
N ARG A 367 21.43 -2.47 -27.88
CA ARG A 367 20.76 -1.45 -27.07
C ARG A 367 21.03 -1.64 -25.59
N GLU A 368 21.41 -0.55 -24.92
CA GLU A 368 21.46 -0.50 -23.47
C GLU A 368 20.05 -0.48 -22.86
N ILE A 369 19.84 -1.38 -21.90
CA ILE A 369 18.59 -1.51 -21.15
C ILE A 369 18.89 -1.78 -19.67
N GLU A 370 17.84 -1.81 -18.84
CA GLU A 370 17.97 -2.24 -17.45
C GLU A 370 17.83 -3.76 -17.32
N TRP A 371 18.76 -4.37 -16.58
CA TRP A 371 18.80 -5.80 -16.31
C TRP A 371 18.66 -6.09 -14.82
N THR A 372 17.87 -7.10 -14.49
CA THR A 372 17.69 -7.61 -13.13
C THR A 372 18.53 -8.88 -12.93
N PRO A 373 19.34 -8.97 -11.86
CA PRO A 373 20.05 -10.20 -11.53
C PRO A 373 19.05 -11.28 -11.09
N VAL A 374 19.18 -12.47 -11.67
CA VAL A 374 18.47 -13.67 -11.26
C VAL A 374 19.49 -14.71 -10.79
N TRP A 375 19.18 -15.40 -9.70
CA TRP A 375 20.06 -16.43 -9.17
C TRP A 375 19.83 -17.76 -9.88
N SER A 376 20.84 -18.27 -10.58
CA SER A 376 20.78 -19.61 -11.17
C SER A 376 21.03 -20.67 -10.11
N LEU A 377 20.04 -21.54 -9.86
CA LEU A 377 20.22 -22.68 -8.97
C LEU A 377 21.16 -23.74 -9.55
N THR A 378 21.22 -23.87 -10.88
CA THR A 378 22.07 -24.84 -11.58
C THR A 378 23.54 -24.41 -11.55
N TYR A 379 23.82 -23.15 -11.89
CA TYR A 379 25.19 -22.64 -12.01
C TYR A 379 25.69 -21.95 -10.74
N GLN A 380 24.83 -21.76 -9.74
CA GLN A 380 25.15 -21.05 -8.49
C GLN A 380 25.80 -19.68 -8.71
N GLU A 381 25.28 -18.94 -9.69
CA GLU A 381 25.76 -17.61 -10.04
C GLU A 381 24.61 -16.69 -10.47
N PHE A 382 24.88 -15.39 -10.50
CA PHE A 382 23.95 -14.42 -11.03
C PHE A 382 24.00 -14.37 -12.57
N LYS A 383 22.86 -14.68 -13.18
CA LYS A 383 22.52 -14.34 -14.56
C LYS A 383 21.67 -13.07 -14.59
N TYR A 384 21.40 -12.56 -15.78
CA TYR A 384 20.63 -11.32 -15.95
C TYR A 384 19.52 -11.52 -16.98
N LEU A 385 18.30 -11.11 -16.62
CA LEU A 385 17.19 -10.94 -17.54
C LEU A 385 16.84 -9.45 -17.67
N PRO A 386 16.24 -9.03 -18.79
CA PRO A 386 15.69 -7.69 -18.91
C PRO A 386 14.71 -7.41 -17.76
N THR A 387 14.84 -6.25 -17.12
CA THR A 387 13.98 -5.87 -15.98
C THR A 387 12.51 -5.91 -16.35
N ALA A 388 12.19 -5.52 -17.59
CA ALA A 388 10.84 -5.54 -18.14
C ALA A 388 10.21 -6.93 -18.18
N TYR A 389 11.02 -8.00 -18.25
CA TYR A 389 10.55 -9.38 -18.15
C TYR A 389 10.27 -9.80 -16.70
N CYS A 390 11.00 -9.23 -15.73
CA CYS A 390 10.96 -9.69 -14.34
C CYS A 390 9.80 -9.10 -13.51
N TYR A 391 9.26 -7.95 -13.89
CA TYR A 391 8.30 -7.21 -13.06
C TYR A 391 7.13 -6.65 -13.88
N PHE A 392 5.93 -6.73 -13.32
CA PHE A 392 4.72 -6.17 -13.93
C PHE A 392 4.73 -4.64 -13.93
N GLY A 393 4.26 -4.03 -15.02
CA GLY A 393 4.11 -2.57 -15.13
C GLY A 393 5.42 -1.80 -15.23
N TYR A 394 6.49 -2.44 -15.70
CA TYR A 394 7.72 -1.76 -16.04
C TYR A 394 7.47 -0.70 -17.15
N PRO A 395 7.97 0.55 -17.01
CA PRO A 395 7.61 1.62 -17.94
C PRO A 395 8.03 1.36 -19.41
N PRO A 396 7.11 1.42 -20.38
CA PRO A 396 7.38 1.05 -21.79
C PRO A 396 8.28 2.03 -22.54
N GLN A 397 8.50 3.24 -22.02
CA GLN A 397 9.39 4.23 -22.64
C GLN A 397 10.86 3.78 -22.66
N GLN A 398 11.23 2.79 -21.85
CA GLN A 398 12.60 2.28 -21.74
C GLN A 398 12.85 1.03 -22.59
N MET A 399 11.80 0.34 -23.06
CA MET A 399 11.89 -0.87 -23.87
C MET A 399 10.58 -1.08 -24.65
N GLY A 400 10.64 -1.39 -25.95
CA GLY A 400 9.43 -1.66 -26.74
C GLY A 400 8.63 -2.87 -26.20
N ARG A 401 7.69 -2.66 -25.27
CA ARG A 401 6.71 -3.62 -24.71
C ARG A 401 7.20 -5.08 -24.64
N TRP A 402 8.30 -5.31 -23.94
CA TRP A 402 8.79 -6.64 -23.61
C TRP A 402 8.33 -6.99 -22.19
N GLY A 403 7.49 -8.00 -22.01
CA GLY A 403 7.20 -8.55 -20.68
C GLY A 403 5.82 -8.26 -20.08
N ASP A 404 4.89 -7.68 -20.83
CA ASP A 404 3.52 -7.48 -20.31
C ASP A 404 2.65 -8.76 -20.31
N GLY A 405 3.16 -9.89 -20.81
CA GLY A 405 2.44 -11.15 -20.86
C GLY A 405 2.32 -11.81 -19.49
N GLU A 406 1.11 -11.85 -18.90
CA GLU A 406 0.81 -12.84 -17.87
C GLU A 406 0.98 -14.24 -18.47
N MET A 407 2.02 -14.96 -18.05
CA MET A 407 2.01 -16.42 -18.15
C MET A 407 1.20 -16.97 -16.98
N GLY A 408 -0.07 -17.31 -17.23
CA GLY A 408 -0.82 -18.28 -16.44
C GLY A 408 -2.06 -17.75 -15.70
N GLY A 409 -3.21 -18.24 -16.14
CA GLY A 409 -4.39 -18.53 -15.34
C GLY A 409 -4.84 -19.96 -15.64
#